data_AF-A8UW21-F1
#
_entry.id   AF-A8UW21-F1
#
_cell.length_a   1.000
_cell.length_b   1.000
_cell.length_c   1.000
_cell.angle_alpha   90.00
_cell.angle_beta   90.00
_cell.angle_gamma   90.00
#
_symmetry.space_group_name_H-M   'P 1'
#
loop_
_entity.id
_entity.type
_entity.pdbx_description
1 polymer ?
#
loop_
_entity_poly.entity_id
_entity_poly.type
_entity_poly.pdbx_seq_one_letter_code
_entity_poly.pdbx_strand_id
1 'polypeptide(L)'
;MRSWTYFIQLVGRNDKGEAMQEGALYIVAVPTDKNLFQAQKLSCYAEHYLPEESAVNHGKAFAVGVEFEVENPKDYGLSFYREDDELYVFEEGISMKEGLKNIYRLLMDRLTSLGYGKDFDTLFDMGNPSEELMRECLLEAIKEA
;
A
#
# COMPACT_ATOMS: atom_id res chain seq x y z
N MET A 1 -16.76 9.97 1.01
CA MET A 1 -15.53 9.23 0.69
C MET A 1 -15.68 7.83 1.27
N ARG A 2 -15.47 6.78 0.48
CA ARG A 2 -15.32 5.42 1.02
C ARG A 2 -13.82 5.18 1.16
N SER A 3 -13.39 4.62 2.28
CA SER A 3 -12.01 4.19 2.48
C SER A 3 -11.92 2.69 2.25
N TRP A 4 -10.85 2.26 1.60
CA TRP A 4 -10.47 0.86 1.49
C TRP A 4 -9.14 0.67 2.22
N THR A 5 -9.03 -0.42 2.96
CA THR A 5 -7.84 -0.70 3.77
C THR A 5 -7.22 -2.00 3.31
N TYR A 6 -5.93 -1.97 3.02
CA TYR A 6 -5.11 -3.12 2.67
C TYR A 6 -4.06 -3.33 3.76
N PHE A 7 -3.73 -4.57 4.08
CA PHE A 7 -2.59 -4.86 4.94
C PHE A 7 -1.44 -5.39 4.08
N ILE A 8 -0.49 -4.52 3.75
CA ILE A 8 0.62 -4.82 2.85
C ILE A 8 1.74 -5.44 3.66
N GLN A 9 2.24 -6.60 3.24
CA GLN A 9 3.32 -7.32 3.91
C GLN A 9 4.48 -7.57 2.93
N LEU A 10 5.69 -7.39 3.43
CA LEU A 10 6.92 -7.62 2.67
C LEU A 10 7.86 -8.51 3.49
N VAL A 11 8.43 -9.52 2.83
CA VAL A 11 9.44 -10.40 3.39
C VAL A 11 10.79 -10.01 2.83
N GLY A 12 11.73 -9.68 3.71
CA GLY A 12 13.14 -9.48 3.39
C GLY A 12 13.97 -10.69 3.80
N ARG A 13 15.04 -10.98 3.05
CA ARG A 13 16.00 -12.05 3.39
C ARG A 13 17.40 -11.49 3.57
N ASN A 14 18.22 -12.11 4.41
CA ASN A 14 19.64 -11.78 4.57
C ASN A 14 20.56 -12.72 3.77
N ASP A 15 21.87 -12.48 3.78
CA ASP A 15 22.86 -13.31 3.07
C ASP A 15 22.93 -14.77 3.54
N LYS A 16 22.37 -15.08 4.72
CA LYS A 16 22.28 -16.46 5.24
C LYS A 16 20.99 -17.15 4.82
N GLY A 17 20.09 -16.46 4.13
CA GLY A 17 18.76 -16.94 3.75
C GLY A 17 17.73 -16.89 4.88
N GLU A 18 18.03 -16.22 6.00
CA GLU A 18 17.06 -15.99 7.08
C GLU A 18 16.07 -14.92 6.64
N ALA A 19 14.79 -15.12 6.94
CA ALA A 19 13.71 -14.22 6.55
C ALA A 19 13.22 -13.38 7.72
N MET A 20 12.85 -12.13 7.44
CA MET A 20 12.13 -11.23 8.33
C MET A 20 10.98 -10.59 7.57
N GLN A 21 9.90 -10.28 8.27
CA GLN A 21 8.70 -9.70 7.69
C GLN A 21 8.40 -8.36 8.35
N GLU A 22 7.98 -7.41 7.53
CA GLU A 22 7.42 -6.12 7.96
C GLU A 22 6.07 -5.88 7.27
N GLY A 23 5.25 -5.03 7.85
CA GLY A 23 3.90 -4.78 7.36
C GLY A 23 3.43 -3.34 7.53
N ALA A 24 2.46 -2.96 6.71
CA ALA A 24 1.86 -1.63 6.71
C ALA A 24 0.35 -1.70 6.47
N LEU A 25 -0.41 -0.92 7.25
CA LEU A 25 -1.83 -0.70 7.04
C LEU A 25 -2.02 0.42 6.01
N TYR A 26 -2.34 0.08 4.77
CA TYR A 26 -2.52 1.04 3.69
C TYR A 26 -3.98 1.44 3.52
N ILE A 27 -4.28 2.73 3.64
CA ILE A 27 -5.62 3.29 3.48
C ILE A 27 -5.70 4.06 2.16
N VAL A 28 -6.67 3.69 1.34
CA VAL A 28 -6.96 4.29 0.04
C VAL A 28 -8.32 4.99 0.12
N ALA A 29 -8.35 6.27 -0.26
CA ALA A 29 -9.57 7.03 -0.43
C ALA A 29 -10.14 6.84 -1.84
N VAL A 30 -11.41 6.45 -1.94
CA VAL A 30 -12.10 6.31 -3.24
C VAL A 30 -13.23 7.35 -3.35
N PRO A 31 -13.34 8.08 -4.47
CA PRO A 31 -14.43 9.00 -4.73
C PRO A 31 -15.80 8.33 -4.61
N THR A 32 -16.78 9.05 -4.05
CA THR A 32 -18.16 8.56 -3.87
C THR A 32 -19.08 8.76 -5.07
N ASP A 33 -18.53 8.99 -6.27
CA ASP A 33 -19.36 9.19 -7.47
C ASP A 33 -20.09 7.90 -7.81
N LYS A 34 -21.42 7.92 -7.71
CA LYS A 34 -22.32 6.78 -7.96
C LYS A 34 -22.15 6.18 -9.35
N ASN A 35 -21.68 6.94 -10.34
CA ASN A 35 -21.51 6.47 -11.71
C ASN A 35 -20.32 5.50 -11.87
N LEU A 36 -19.30 5.60 -11.01
CA LEU A 36 -18.16 4.68 -11.00
C LEU A 36 -18.58 3.26 -10.57
N PHE A 37 -19.64 3.15 -9.76
CA PHE A 37 -20.17 1.89 -9.23
C PHE A 37 -21.16 1.19 -10.18
N GLN A 38 -21.62 1.87 -11.23
CA GLN A 38 -22.61 1.33 -12.19
C GLN A 38 -21.96 0.58 -13.36
N ALA A 39 -20.63 0.63 -13.50
CA ALA A 39 -19.92 0.00 -14.60
C ALA A 39 -19.86 -1.54 -14.55
N GLN A 40 -20.31 -2.18 -13.45
CA GLN A 40 -20.30 -3.63 -13.33
C GLN A 40 -21.72 -4.23 -13.24
N LYS A 41 -22.01 -5.19 -14.12
CA LYS A 41 -23.31 -5.85 -14.37
C LYS A 41 -23.93 -6.63 -13.20
N LEU A 42 -23.44 -6.49 -11.96
CA LEU A 42 -23.89 -7.24 -10.79
C LEU A 42 -24.62 -6.32 -9.81
N SER A 43 -25.83 -5.92 -10.22
CA SER A 43 -26.70 -4.95 -9.53
C SER A 43 -27.03 -5.28 -8.06
N CYS A 44 -26.84 -6.52 -7.61
CA CYS A 44 -27.13 -6.96 -6.24
C CYS A 44 -25.96 -6.79 -5.25
N TYR A 45 -24.73 -6.50 -5.71
CA TYR A 45 -23.56 -6.31 -4.84
C TYR A 45 -22.98 -4.88 -4.87
N ALA A 46 -23.44 -4.05 -5.80
CA ALA A 46 -22.90 -2.71 -6.08
C ALA A 46 -22.98 -1.73 -4.90
N GLU A 47 -23.90 -1.94 -3.94
CA GLU A 47 -24.00 -1.08 -2.75
C GLU A 47 -22.93 -1.38 -1.70
N HIS A 48 -22.41 -2.61 -1.65
CA HIS A 48 -21.55 -3.12 -0.58
C HIS A 48 -20.13 -3.49 -1.02
N TYR A 49 -19.89 -3.72 -2.31
CA TYR A 49 -18.59 -4.14 -2.82
C TYR A 49 -18.09 -3.18 -3.91
N LEU A 50 -16.94 -2.56 -3.68
CA LEU A 50 -16.23 -1.78 -4.69
C LEU A 50 -15.25 -2.74 -5.41
N PRO A 51 -15.31 -2.88 -6.74
CA PRO A 51 -14.34 -3.68 -7.47
C PRO A 51 -12.92 -3.09 -7.33
N GLU A 52 -11.90 -3.97 -7.28
CA GLU A 52 -10.49 -3.56 -7.20
C GLU A 52 -10.12 -2.56 -8.31
N GLU A 53 -10.59 -2.79 -9.54
CA GLU A 53 -10.37 -1.88 -10.67
C GLU A 53 -10.77 -0.43 -10.38
N SER A 54 -11.82 -0.22 -9.56
CA SER A 54 -12.24 1.14 -9.18
C SER A 54 -11.24 1.77 -8.21
N ALA A 55 -10.70 1.00 -7.27
CA ALA A 55 -9.65 1.47 -6.36
C ALA A 55 -8.34 1.74 -7.13
N VAL A 56 -7.99 0.89 -8.10
CA VAL A 56 -6.80 1.07 -8.94
C VAL A 56 -6.91 2.31 -9.83
N ASN A 57 -8.07 2.51 -10.48
CA ASN A 57 -8.24 3.58 -11.47
C ASN A 57 -8.57 4.95 -10.84
N HIS A 58 -9.22 4.96 -9.67
CA HIS A 58 -9.75 6.19 -9.07
C HIS A 58 -9.32 6.40 -7.62
N GLY A 59 -8.73 5.39 -6.97
CA GLY A 59 -8.26 5.49 -5.59
C GLY A 59 -7.05 6.41 -5.45
N LYS A 60 -7.02 7.13 -4.34
CA LYS A 60 -5.91 7.97 -3.91
C LYS A 60 -5.33 7.43 -2.62
N ALA A 61 -4.00 7.39 -2.54
CA ALA A 61 -3.31 7.07 -1.31
C ALA A 61 -3.74 8.10 -0.25
N PHE A 62 -4.23 7.63 0.89
CA PHE A 62 -4.72 8.50 1.95
C PHE A 62 -3.79 8.47 3.16
N ALA A 63 -3.58 7.28 3.74
CA ALA A 63 -2.73 7.14 4.91
C ALA A 63 -2.06 5.77 4.97
N VAL A 64 -1.00 5.67 5.76
CA VAL A 64 -0.30 4.43 6.07
C VAL A 64 -0.03 4.34 7.58
N GLY A 65 -0.32 3.20 8.18
CA GLY A 65 0.08 2.84 9.54
C GLY A 65 1.21 1.83 9.50
N VAL A 66 2.26 2.04 10.30
CA VAL A 66 3.41 1.14 10.45
C VAL A 66 3.80 1.05 11.93
N GLU A 67 4.45 -0.05 12.31
CA GLU A 67 4.87 -0.29 13.71
C GLU A 67 6.24 0.35 14.07
N PHE A 68 6.74 1.25 13.22
CA PHE A 68 8.03 1.91 13.39
C PHE A 68 7.95 3.40 13.01
N GLU A 69 8.90 4.19 13.52
CA GLU A 69 9.03 5.59 13.14
C GLU A 69 9.65 5.72 11.75
N VAL A 70 9.08 6.59 10.92
CA VAL A 70 9.56 6.81 9.54
C VAL A 70 10.56 7.96 9.53
N GLU A 71 11.84 7.63 9.35
CA GLU A 71 12.91 8.60 9.17
C GLU A 71 12.79 9.24 7.78
N ASN A 72 12.40 10.53 7.72
CA ASN A 72 12.12 11.30 6.49
C ASN A 72 10.83 10.91 5.73
N PRO A 73 9.63 11.15 6.31
CA PRO A 73 8.35 10.76 5.70
C PRO A 73 8.13 11.29 4.26
N LYS A 74 8.70 12.45 3.94
CA LYS A 74 8.57 13.08 2.61
C LYS A 74 9.15 12.24 1.47
N ASP A 75 10.15 11.41 1.73
CA ASP A 75 10.78 10.57 0.70
C ASP A 75 9.84 9.48 0.17
N TYR A 76 8.78 9.20 0.93
CA TYR A 76 7.70 8.27 0.61
C TYR A 76 6.40 8.98 0.25
N GLY A 77 6.44 10.31 0.02
CA GLY A 77 5.26 11.12 -0.26
C GLY A 77 4.32 11.27 0.94
N LEU A 78 4.84 11.20 2.17
CA LEU A 78 4.08 11.41 3.40
C LEU A 78 4.25 12.84 3.89
N SER A 79 3.12 13.49 4.16
CA SER A 79 3.03 14.90 4.50
C SER A 79 3.21 15.18 5.99
N PHE A 80 2.51 14.42 6.86
CA PHE A 80 2.59 14.54 8.31
C PHE A 80 2.12 13.26 9.01
N TYR A 81 2.45 13.14 10.30
CA TYR A 81 1.96 12.08 11.18
C TYR A 81 0.79 12.58 12.01
N ARG A 82 -0.28 11.79 12.11
CA ARG A 82 -1.46 12.06 12.92
C ARG A 82 -1.44 11.15 14.15
N GLU A 83 -1.05 11.72 15.29
CA GLU A 83 -0.87 10.99 16.55
C GLU A 83 -2.16 10.29 17.02
N ASP A 84 -3.33 10.93 16.88
CA ASP A 84 -4.61 10.37 17.35
C ASP A 84 -4.96 9.02 16.73
N ASP A 85 -4.56 8.80 15.48
CA ASP A 85 -4.87 7.59 14.70
C ASP A 85 -3.62 6.70 14.50
N GLU A 86 -2.45 7.16 14.93
CA GLU A 86 -1.14 6.56 14.68
C GLU A 86 -0.84 6.33 13.18
N LEU A 87 -1.21 7.29 12.33
CA LEU A 87 -1.08 7.19 10.86
C LEU A 87 -0.21 8.29 10.25
N TYR A 88 0.59 7.93 9.25
CA TYR A 88 1.19 8.90 8.32
C TYR A 88 0.22 9.19 7.18
N VAL A 89 0.03 10.47 6.86
CA VAL A 89 -0.90 10.92 5.82
C VAL A 89 -0.12 11.22 4.54
N PHE A 90 -0.54 10.65 3.41
CA PHE A 90 0.08 10.92 2.11
C PHE A 90 -0.17 12.36 1.64
N GLU A 91 0.74 12.89 0.83
CA GLU A 91 0.49 14.11 0.07
C GLU A 91 -0.70 13.94 -0.89
N GLU A 92 -1.45 15.02 -1.12
CA GLU A 92 -2.61 14.98 -1.99
C GLU A 92 -2.23 14.63 -3.44
N GLY A 93 -3.07 13.85 -4.10
CA GLY A 93 -2.94 13.53 -5.53
C GLY A 93 -2.19 12.22 -5.82
N ILE A 94 -1.46 11.67 -4.85
CA ILE A 94 -0.79 10.37 -4.96
C ILE A 94 -1.82 9.28 -5.31
N SER A 95 -1.56 8.55 -6.40
CA SER A 95 -2.44 7.47 -6.86
C SER A 95 -2.35 6.26 -5.94
N MET A 96 -3.36 5.37 -5.98
CA MET A 96 -3.32 4.12 -5.23
C MET A 96 -2.04 3.30 -5.53
N LYS A 97 -1.67 3.18 -6.82
CA LYS A 97 -0.46 2.48 -7.26
C LYS A 97 0.81 3.14 -6.72
N GLU A 98 0.93 4.45 -6.86
CA GLU A 98 2.11 5.19 -6.41
C GLU A 98 2.28 5.09 -4.89
N GLY A 99 1.20 5.19 -4.13
CA GLY A 99 1.22 4.98 -2.69
C GLY A 99 1.68 3.56 -2.31
N LEU A 100 1.24 2.53 -3.04
CA LEU A 100 1.68 1.16 -2.82
C LEU A 100 3.19 0.98 -3.09
N LYS A 101 3.72 1.59 -4.16
CA LYS A 101 5.17 1.60 -4.43
C LYS A 101 5.95 2.28 -3.31
N ASN A 102 5.47 3.42 -2.83
CA ASN A 102 6.10 4.13 -1.71
C ASN A 102 6.07 3.31 -0.41
N ILE A 103 4.99 2.56 -0.16
CA ILE A 103 4.92 1.62 0.96
C ILE A 103 5.95 0.50 0.82
N TYR A 104 6.11 -0.07 -0.38
CA TYR A 104 7.16 -1.07 -0.59
C TYR A 104 8.55 -0.48 -0.36
N ARG A 105 8.83 0.73 -0.86
CA ARG A 105 10.10 1.43 -0.59
C ARG A 105 10.32 1.61 0.92
N LEU A 106 9.30 2.06 1.64
CA LEU A 106 9.34 2.21 3.10
C LEU A 106 9.66 0.90 3.83
N LEU A 107 9.00 -0.19 3.45
CA LEU A 107 9.22 -1.51 4.05
C LEU A 107 10.59 -2.09 3.66
N MET A 108 11.05 -1.88 2.43
CA MET A 108 12.38 -2.29 1.96
C MET A 108 13.49 -1.57 2.73
N ASP A 109 13.37 -0.27 2.93
CA ASP A 109 14.36 0.52 3.69
C ASP A 109 14.42 0.05 5.14
N ARG A 110 13.26 -0.21 5.75
CA ARG A 110 13.17 -0.79 7.09
C ARG A 110 13.89 -2.14 7.16
N LEU A 111 13.53 -3.09 6.29
CA LEU A 111 14.14 -4.42 6.27
C LEU A 111 15.65 -4.36 5.98
N THR A 112 16.07 -3.46 5.09
CA THR A 112 17.49 -3.23 4.77
C THR A 112 18.25 -2.71 5.99
N SER A 113 17.69 -1.76 6.73
CA SER A 113 18.29 -1.24 7.97
C SER A 113 18.47 -2.33 9.04
N LEU A 114 17.62 -3.36 9.03
CA LEU A 114 17.68 -4.52 9.91
C LEU A 114 18.58 -5.65 9.39
N GLY A 115 19.18 -5.49 8.20
CA GLY A 115 20.07 -6.48 7.59
C GLY A 115 19.38 -7.54 6.72
N TYR A 116 18.12 -7.32 6.33
CA TYR A 116 17.29 -8.23 5.52
C TYR A 116 17.02 -7.69 4.10
N GLY A 117 17.98 -6.96 3.52
CA GLY A 117 17.85 -6.32 2.21
C GLY A 117 18.40 -7.10 1.01
N LYS A 118 18.64 -8.41 1.14
CA LYS A 118 19.26 -9.21 0.06
C LYS A 118 18.28 -9.53 -1.07
N ASP A 119 17.06 -9.83 -0.69
CA ASP A 119 15.98 -10.29 -1.55
C ASP A 119 14.64 -9.93 -0.89
N PHE A 120 13.63 -9.66 -1.70
CA PHE A 120 12.31 -9.20 -1.25
C PHE A 120 11.19 -10.00 -1.93
N ASP A 121 10.14 -10.29 -1.17
CA ASP A 121 8.97 -11.00 -1.67
C ASP A 121 7.68 -10.50 -1.01
N THR A 122 6.59 -10.47 -1.76
CA THR A 122 5.27 -10.07 -1.23
C THR A 122 4.55 -11.27 -0.61
N LEU A 123 3.81 -11.05 0.47
CA LEU A 123 2.85 -12.05 0.96
C LEU A 123 1.44 -11.66 0.50
N PHE A 124 0.70 -12.66 0.01
CA PHE A 124 -0.69 -12.50 -0.41
C PHE A 124 -1.63 -13.11 0.63
N ASP A 125 -2.54 -12.30 1.17
CA ASP A 125 -3.61 -12.72 2.07
C ASP A 125 -4.97 -12.09 1.63
N MET A 126 -6.07 -12.53 2.24
CA MET A 126 -7.39 -11.98 2.01
C MET A 126 -7.43 -10.50 2.42
N GLY A 127 -7.82 -9.65 1.48
CA GLY A 127 -7.89 -8.21 1.71
C GLY A 127 -6.65 -7.45 1.23
N ASN A 128 -5.66 -8.12 0.63
CA ASN A 128 -4.62 -7.49 -0.19
C ASN A 128 -5.14 -7.06 -1.56
N PRO A 129 -4.44 -6.14 -2.26
CA PRO A 129 -4.59 -6.00 -3.69
C PRO A 129 -4.21 -7.31 -4.41
N SER A 130 -4.62 -7.47 -5.66
CA SER A 130 -4.29 -8.64 -6.47
C SER A 130 -2.79 -8.89 -6.54
N GLU A 131 -2.41 -10.17 -6.58
CA GLU A 131 -1.02 -10.61 -6.64
C GLU A 131 -0.25 -9.97 -7.80
N GLU A 132 -0.89 -9.84 -8.97
CA GLU A 132 -0.31 -9.19 -10.14
C GLU A 132 0.04 -7.73 -9.87
N LEU A 133 -0.89 -6.98 -9.27
CA LEU A 133 -0.70 -5.58 -8.92
C LEU A 133 0.39 -5.38 -7.87
N MET A 134 0.39 -6.21 -6.82
CA MET A 134 1.42 -6.18 -5.78
C MET A 134 2.81 -6.45 -6.36
N ARG A 135 2.92 -7.49 -7.20
CA ARG A 135 4.18 -7.85 -7.87
C ARG A 135 4.65 -6.76 -8.83
N GLU A 136 3.76 -6.17 -9.62
CA GLU A 136 4.05 -5.02 -10.50
C GLU A 136 4.67 -3.87 -9.68
N CYS A 137 3.99 -3.47 -8.60
CA CYS A 137 4.42 -2.35 -7.78
C CYS A 137 5.73 -2.63 -7.03
N LEU A 138 5.94 -3.85 -6.52
CA LEU A 138 7.21 -4.23 -5.87
C LEU A 138 8.37 -4.18 -6.88
N LEU A 139 8.18 -4.71 -8.09
CA LEU A 139 9.22 -4.70 -9.13
C LEU A 139 9.58 -3.28 -9.57
N GLU A 140 8.61 -2.36 -9.61
CA GLU A 140 8.88 -0.95 -9.86
C GLU A 140 9.63 -0.30 -8.69
N ALA A 141 9.19 -0.53 -7.45
CA ALA A 141 9.85 -0.03 -6.26
C ALA A 141 11.33 -0.44 -6.19
N ILE A 142 11.65 -1.70 -6.55
CA ILE A 142 13.03 -2.21 -6.60
C ILE A 142 13.88 -1.49 -7.67
N LYS A 143 13.30 -1.06 -8.78
CA LYS A 143 14.03 -0.35 -9.85
C LYS A 143 14.32 1.11 -9.50
N GLU A 144 13.52 1.68 -8.62
CA GLU A 144 13.63 3.07 -8.18
C GLU A 144 14.53 3.25 -6.93
N ALA A 145 14.90 2.15 -6.26
CA ALA A 145 15.82 2.09 -5.12
C ALA A 145 17.29 2.00 -5.57
#